data_AF-A0A1I5LPA9-F1
#
_entry.id   AF-A0A1I5LPA9-F1
#
_cell.length_a   1.000
_cell.length_b   1.000
_cell.length_c   1.000
_cell.angle_alpha   90.00
_cell.angle_beta   90.00
_cell.angle_gamma   90.00
#
_symmetry.space_group_name_H-M   'P 1'
#
loop_
_entity.id
_entity.type
_entity.pdbx_description
1 polymer ?
#
loop_
_entity_poly.entity_id
_entity_poly.type
_entity_poly.pdbx_seq_one_letter_code
_entity_poly.pdbx_strand_id
1 'polypeptide(L)'
;MTAQLILVPQISSLPAHEQKAQAMLRWLVKREIVESLPTTCGQGGNGMAYAIGPGARRIAQRPDLLPYGQPHNGLEIITHRCIYVPTRGFLEEAGCAECRKEVGVPLFDSLEMWWPGETDNFTCPECGHEDDINGFLFLQPCGFSNLGFIFNGWLDAGLRPAFVEEFGERLGFAVRQVRVDDPA
;
A
#
# COMPACT_ATOMS: atom_id res chain seq x y z
N MET A 1 -5.95 -3.21 -16.73
CA MET A 1 -5.72 -3.67 -15.35
C MET A 1 -6.60 -2.81 -14.46
N THR A 2 -7.56 -3.34 -13.68
CA THR A 2 -8.48 -2.42 -12.96
C THR A 2 -7.71 -1.58 -11.94
N ALA A 3 -8.12 -0.32 -11.79
CA ALA A 3 -7.48 0.62 -10.90
C ALA A 3 -7.45 0.10 -9.45
N GLN A 4 -6.31 0.21 -8.80
CA GLN A 4 -6.05 -0.34 -7.49
C GLN A 4 -5.88 0.76 -6.45
N LEU A 5 -6.31 0.46 -5.24
CA LEU A 5 -6.05 1.27 -4.07
C LEU A 5 -5.26 0.43 -3.08
N ILE A 6 -4.11 0.92 -2.66
CA ILE A 6 -3.15 0.12 -1.89
C ILE A 6 -2.92 0.77 -0.54
N LEU A 7 -3.04 0.00 0.54
CA LEU A 7 -2.58 0.42 1.86
C LEU A 7 -1.20 -0.19 2.12
N VAL A 8 -0.22 0.68 2.35
CA VAL A 8 1.19 0.33 2.56
C VAL A 8 1.63 0.83 3.92
N PRO A 9 2.22 0.01 4.81
CA PRO A 9 2.81 0.48 6.06
C PRO A 9 3.91 1.50 5.78
N GLN A 10 4.00 2.55 6.58
CA GLN A 10 5.07 3.55 6.48
C GLN A 10 6.33 3.06 7.20
N ILE A 11 6.83 1.89 6.79
CA ILE A 11 8.08 1.27 7.23
C ILE A 11 8.52 0.24 6.18
N SER A 12 9.81 0.21 5.87
CA SER A 12 10.41 -0.68 4.88
C SER A 12 10.23 -2.16 5.25
N SER A 13 10.69 -2.52 6.45
CA SER A 13 10.66 -3.90 6.93
C SER A 13 9.74 -4.01 8.14
N LEU A 14 8.47 -4.32 7.88
CA LEU A 14 7.50 -4.53 8.95
C LEU A 14 7.85 -5.84 9.73
N PRO A 15 8.04 -5.77 11.06
CA PRO A 15 8.29 -6.96 11.86
C PRO A 15 7.09 -7.90 11.88
N ALA A 16 7.34 -9.21 11.79
CA ALA A 16 6.30 -10.24 11.78
C ALA A 16 5.20 -9.99 10.73
N HIS A 17 5.57 -9.46 9.55
CA HIS A 17 4.65 -9.03 8.50
C HIS A 17 3.68 -10.12 8.04
N GLU A 18 4.11 -11.38 7.94
CA GLU A 18 3.21 -12.51 7.62
C GLU A 18 2.16 -12.74 8.71
N GLN A 19 2.55 -12.74 9.99
CA GLN A 19 1.61 -12.92 11.09
C GLN A 19 0.64 -11.73 11.19
N LYS A 20 1.13 -10.50 10.95
CA LYS A 20 0.31 -9.28 10.88
C LYS A 20 -0.66 -9.32 9.69
N ALA A 21 -0.22 -9.73 8.51
CA ALA A 21 -1.06 -9.94 7.33
C ALA A 21 -2.24 -10.86 7.64
N GLN A 22 -1.97 -12.01 8.25
CA GLN A 22 -2.99 -12.97 8.66
C GLN A 22 -3.94 -12.40 9.73
N ALA A 23 -3.42 -11.64 10.70
CA ALA A 23 -4.24 -10.99 11.73
C ALA A 23 -5.14 -9.87 11.17
N MET A 24 -4.67 -9.14 10.15
CA MET A 24 -5.46 -8.14 9.44
C MET A 24 -6.53 -8.79 8.58
N LEU A 25 -6.18 -9.82 7.80
CA LEU A 25 -7.13 -10.59 7.02
C LEU A 25 -8.28 -11.13 7.87
N ARG A 26 -7.98 -11.82 8.98
CA ARG A 26 -9.01 -12.36 9.89
C ARG A 26 -9.96 -11.29 10.41
N TRP A 27 -9.49 -10.06 10.59
CA TRP A 27 -10.31 -8.95 11.03
C TRP A 27 -11.16 -8.36 9.94
N LEU A 28 -10.63 -8.20 8.73
CA LEU A 28 -11.40 -7.79 7.57
C LEU A 28 -12.53 -8.79 7.29
N VAL A 29 -12.23 -10.09 7.38
CA VAL A 29 -13.20 -11.18 7.27
C VAL A 29 -14.24 -11.13 8.39
N LYS A 30 -13.82 -10.96 9.65
CA LYS A 30 -14.77 -10.82 10.79
C LYS A 30 -15.70 -9.62 10.64
N ARG A 31 -15.26 -8.57 9.97
CA ARG A 31 -16.05 -7.38 9.63
C ARG A 31 -16.79 -7.51 8.29
N GLU A 32 -16.74 -8.68 7.65
CA GLU A 32 -17.37 -8.98 6.37
C GLU A 32 -16.92 -8.03 5.24
N ILE A 33 -15.74 -7.42 5.36
CA ILE A 33 -15.19 -6.51 4.34
C ILE A 33 -14.70 -7.29 3.13
N VAL A 34 -14.13 -8.47 3.37
CA VAL A 34 -13.71 -9.44 2.36
C VAL A 34 -14.13 -10.84 2.76
N GLU A 35 -14.20 -11.74 1.79
CA GLU A 35 -14.50 -13.16 1.99
C GLU A 35 -13.35 -13.90 2.69
N SER A 36 -13.68 -15.01 3.35
CA SER A 36 -12.71 -15.80 4.14
C SER A 36 -11.82 -16.71 3.30
N LEU A 37 -12.28 -17.10 2.11
CA LEU A 37 -11.56 -17.98 1.20
C LEU A 37 -11.15 -17.20 -0.05
N PRO A 38 -9.91 -17.38 -0.54
CA PRO A 38 -9.48 -16.72 -1.75
C PRO A 38 -10.17 -17.32 -2.97
N THR A 39 -10.48 -16.47 -3.95
CA THR A 39 -11.05 -16.83 -5.26
C THR A 39 -10.21 -16.17 -6.37
N THR A 40 -10.54 -16.42 -7.63
CA THR A 40 -9.79 -15.89 -8.80
C THR A 40 -10.06 -14.40 -9.09
N CYS A 41 -10.30 -13.59 -8.06
CA CYS A 41 -10.66 -12.17 -8.16
C CYS A 41 -9.47 -11.21 -8.00
N GLY A 42 -8.24 -11.74 -8.03
CA GLY A 42 -6.99 -10.98 -7.99
C GLY A 42 -6.48 -10.60 -9.36
N GLN A 43 -5.43 -9.78 -9.39
CA GLN A 43 -4.68 -9.38 -10.58
C GLN A 43 -3.20 -9.82 -10.53
N GLY A 44 -2.67 -10.16 -9.36
CA GLY A 44 -1.29 -10.62 -9.20
C GLY A 44 -1.00 -11.97 -9.87
N GLY A 45 0.24 -12.44 -9.77
CA GLY A 45 0.77 -13.55 -10.57
C GLY A 45 0.06 -14.90 -10.44
N ASN A 46 -0.71 -15.14 -9.37
CA ASN A 46 -1.53 -16.34 -9.20
C ASN A 46 -3.04 -16.09 -9.40
N GLY A 47 -3.46 -14.84 -9.61
CA GLY A 47 -4.86 -14.42 -9.78
C GLY A 47 -5.75 -14.58 -8.54
N MET A 48 -5.20 -14.95 -7.37
CA MET A 48 -5.98 -15.28 -6.18
C MET A 48 -6.08 -14.08 -5.23
N ALA A 49 -7.30 -13.76 -4.78
CA ALA A 49 -7.57 -12.68 -3.83
C ALA A 49 -8.80 -12.99 -2.96
N TYR A 50 -8.99 -12.24 -1.89
CA TYR A 50 -10.18 -12.34 -1.03
C TYR A 50 -11.27 -11.42 -1.56
N ALA A 51 -12.33 -12.01 -2.11
CA ALA A 51 -13.39 -11.26 -2.78
C ALA A 51 -14.05 -10.20 -1.87
N ILE A 52 -14.57 -9.14 -2.46
CA ILE A 52 -15.30 -8.10 -1.73
C ILE A 52 -16.52 -8.68 -0.97
N GLY A 53 -16.61 -8.38 0.32
CA GLY A 53 -17.73 -8.75 1.17
C GLY A 53 -18.76 -7.60 1.34
N PRO A 54 -19.96 -7.87 1.86
CA PRO A 54 -21.01 -6.86 2.04
C PRO A 54 -20.63 -5.73 3.01
N GLY A 55 -19.73 -6.00 3.94
CA GLY A 55 -19.20 -5.04 4.91
C GLY A 55 -18.33 -3.95 4.31
N ALA A 56 -17.85 -4.10 3.07
CA ALA A 56 -17.04 -3.08 2.39
C ALA A 56 -17.76 -1.73 2.26
N ARG A 57 -19.10 -1.73 2.15
CA ARG A 57 -19.92 -0.50 2.12
C ARG A 57 -19.72 0.40 3.34
N ARG A 58 -19.33 -0.18 4.49
CA ARG A 58 -19.09 0.57 5.74
C ARG A 58 -17.78 1.35 5.71
N ILE A 59 -16.81 0.90 4.93
CA ILE A 59 -15.46 1.47 4.88
C ILE A 59 -15.22 2.30 3.62
N ALA A 60 -16.07 2.17 2.60
CA ALA A 60 -15.97 2.92 1.35
C ALA A 60 -16.43 4.38 1.51
N GLN A 61 -15.74 5.33 0.87
CA GLN A 61 -16.20 6.73 0.80
C GLN A 61 -17.44 6.86 -0.08
N ARG A 62 -17.46 6.15 -1.21
CA ARG A 62 -18.55 6.08 -2.19
C ARG A 62 -18.99 4.63 -2.35
N PRO A 63 -19.86 4.11 -1.47
CA PRO A 63 -20.25 2.69 -1.47
C PRO A 63 -20.89 2.21 -2.77
N ASP A 64 -21.53 3.10 -3.53
CA ASP A 64 -22.19 2.76 -4.80
C ASP A 64 -21.19 2.52 -5.95
N LEU A 65 -19.93 2.93 -5.78
CA LEU A 65 -18.85 2.70 -6.75
C LEU A 65 -17.98 1.47 -6.38
N LEU A 66 -18.39 0.68 -5.39
CA LEU A 66 -17.69 -0.55 -5.05
C LEU A 66 -17.80 -1.58 -6.18
N PRO A 67 -16.73 -2.37 -6.44
CA PRO A 67 -16.66 -3.27 -7.59
C PRO A 67 -17.43 -4.59 -7.38
N TYR A 68 -18.63 -4.55 -6.78
CA TYR A 68 -19.46 -5.74 -6.64
C TYR A 68 -19.80 -6.33 -8.01
N GLY A 69 -19.64 -7.65 -8.14
CA GLY A 69 -19.88 -8.37 -9.39
C GLY A 69 -18.82 -8.17 -10.48
N GLN A 70 -17.80 -7.32 -10.27
CA GLN A 70 -16.67 -7.18 -11.19
C GLN A 70 -15.68 -8.34 -11.01
N PRO A 71 -14.98 -8.78 -12.08
CA PRO A 71 -14.00 -9.86 -12.00
C PRO A 71 -12.85 -9.59 -11.01
N HIS A 72 -12.31 -8.37 -11.03
CA HIS A 72 -11.22 -7.94 -10.16
C HIS A 72 -11.76 -7.02 -9.07
N ASN A 73 -12.18 -7.63 -7.97
CA ASN A 73 -12.80 -6.95 -6.83
C ASN A 73 -12.16 -7.29 -5.48
N GLY A 74 -11.18 -8.20 -5.49
CA GLY A 74 -10.63 -8.79 -4.28
C GLY A 74 -9.50 -8.00 -3.65
N LEU A 75 -9.25 -8.32 -2.38
CA LEU A 75 -8.05 -7.91 -1.65
C LEU A 75 -6.92 -8.91 -1.90
N GLU A 76 -5.79 -8.42 -2.41
CA GLU A 76 -4.53 -9.14 -2.42
C GLU A 76 -3.65 -8.66 -1.27
N ILE A 77 -2.88 -9.58 -0.68
CA ILE A 77 -1.95 -9.28 0.41
C ILE A 77 -0.56 -9.73 -0.04
N ILE A 78 0.33 -8.77 -0.17
CA ILE A 78 1.72 -8.98 -0.57
C ILE A 78 2.56 -9.03 0.69
N THR A 79 3.35 -10.08 0.89
CA THR A 79 4.21 -10.29 2.08
C THR A 79 5.69 -10.37 1.71
N HIS A 80 6.09 -9.67 0.65
CA HIS A 80 7.49 -9.54 0.23
C HIS A 80 7.76 -8.08 -0.16
N ARG A 81 9.03 -7.69 -0.27
CA ARG A 81 9.42 -6.32 -0.63
C ARG A 81 8.81 -5.92 -1.97
N CYS A 82 8.15 -4.77 -1.98
CA CYS A 82 7.52 -4.21 -3.16
C CYS A 82 7.57 -2.68 -3.11
N ILE A 83 7.68 -2.08 -4.29
CA ILE A 83 7.63 -0.64 -4.50
C ILE A 83 6.21 -0.29 -4.96
N TYR A 84 5.53 0.55 -4.20
CA TYR A 84 4.17 0.98 -4.50
C TYR A 84 4.18 2.45 -4.90
N VAL A 85 4.12 2.72 -6.21
CA VAL A 85 4.10 4.07 -6.78
C VAL A 85 2.87 4.26 -7.65
N PRO A 86 2.38 5.50 -7.82
CA PRO A 86 1.39 5.80 -8.85
C PRO A 86 1.89 5.37 -10.23
N THR A 87 1.03 4.71 -11.02
CA THR A 87 1.38 4.25 -12.37
C THR A 87 1.41 5.37 -13.40
N ARG A 88 0.78 6.51 -13.13
CA ARG A 88 0.70 7.65 -14.04
C ARG A 88 1.26 8.91 -13.39
N GLY A 89 2.18 9.58 -14.10
CA GLY A 89 2.72 10.87 -13.71
C GLY A 89 3.42 10.86 -12.36
N PHE A 90 4.08 9.75 -12.01
CA PHE A 90 4.94 9.73 -10.84
C PHE A 90 6.14 10.67 -11.07
N LEU A 91 6.32 11.63 -10.18
CA LEU A 91 7.28 12.71 -10.34
C LEU A 91 8.68 12.34 -9.86
N GLU A 92 8.81 11.24 -9.10
CA GLU A 92 10.10 10.83 -8.50
C GLU A 92 10.72 11.94 -7.63
N GLU A 93 9.87 12.77 -7.02
CA GLU A 93 10.28 13.87 -6.15
C GLU A 93 10.15 13.45 -4.68
N ALA A 94 11.25 13.63 -3.94
CA ALA A 94 11.29 13.42 -2.51
C ALA A 94 12.10 14.52 -1.81
N GLY A 95 11.76 14.81 -0.57
CA GLY A 95 12.45 15.79 0.27
C GLY A 95 12.99 15.16 1.55
N CYS A 96 14.13 15.64 2.01
CA CYS A 96 14.63 15.29 3.34
C CYS A 96 13.74 15.92 4.42
N ALA A 97 13.27 15.11 5.39
CA ALA A 97 12.46 15.61 6.50
C ALA A 97 13.21 16.62 7.39
N GLU A 98 14.54 16.47 7.47
CA GLU A 98 15.42 17.30 8.30
C GLU A 98 15.80 18.62 7.61
N CYS A 99 16.54 18.56 6.48
CA CYS A 99 17.07 19.77 5.83
C CYS A 99 16.14 20.39 4.77
N ARG A 100 15.00 19.74 4.47
CA ARG A 100 13.98 20.18 3.50
C ARG A 100 14.47 20.39 2.06
N LYS A 101 15.67 19.92 1.74
CA LYS A 101 16.17 19.87 0.36
C LYS A 101 15.56 18.71 -0.40
N GLU A 102 15.43 18.89 -1.70
CA GLU A 102 15.03 17.87 -2.67
C GLU A 102 16.14 16.81 -2.75
N VAL A 103 15.74 15.53 -2.68
CA VAL A 103 16.63 14.35 -2.65
C VAL A 103 16.03 13.19 -3.45
N GLY A 104 15.04 13.42 -4.32
CA GLY A 104 14.33 12.43 -5.09
C GLY A 104 15.28 11.57 -5.91
N VAL A 105 16.05 12.16 -6.82
CA VAL A 105 17.01 11.43 -7.67
C VAL A 105 17.90 10.47 -6.85
N PRO A 106 18.68 10.93 -5.86
CA PRO A 106 19.53 10.01 -5.09
C PRO A 106 18.73 8.99 -4.24
N LEU A 107 17.52 9.34 -3.80
CA LEU A 107 16.66 8.41 -3.06
C LEU A 107 16.15 7.29 -3.97
N PHE A 108 15.66 7.62 -5.17
CA PHE A 108 15.15 6.62 -6.11
C PHE A 108 16.28 5.77 -6.69
N ASP A 109 17.47 6.34 -6.92
CA ASP A 109 18.67 5.57 -7.28
C ASP A 109 19.04 4.55 -6.19
N SER A 110 18.86 4.91 -4.89
CA SER A 110 19.15 4.00 -3.77
C SER A 110 18.24 2.77 -3.72
N LEU A 111 17.15 2.74 -4.50
CA LEU A 111 16.25 1.60 -4.56
C LEU A 111 16.92 0.33 -5.10
N GLU A 112 18.03 0.44 -5.83
CA GLU A 112 18.84 -0.71 -6.26
C GLU A 112 19.43 -1.49 -5.08
N MET A 113 19.76 -0.80 -3.98
CA MET A 113 20.25 -1.43 -2.73
C MET A 113 19.09 -1.81 -1.80
N TRP A 114 18.01 -1.01 -1.81
CA TRP A 114 16.81 -1.32 -1.03
C TRP A 114 16.12 -2.59 -1.54
N TRP A 115 15.92 -2.75 -2.85
CA TRP A 115 15.21 -3.89 -3.43
C TRP A 115 15.73 -5.27 -2.98
N PRO A 116 17.05 -5.55 -3.02
CA PRO A 116 17.61 -6.84 -2.58
C PRO A 116 17.63 -7.03 -1.06
N GLY A 117 17.31 -6.01 -0.25
CA GLY A 117 17.36 -6.14 1.21
C GLY A 117 18.67 -5.68 1.86
N GLU A 118 19.54 -4.97 1.15
CA GLU A 118 20.83 -4.53 1.71
C GLU A 118 20.68 -3.41 2.73
N THR A 119 19.63 -2.60 2.59
CA THR A 119 19.27 -1.54 3.54
C THR A 119 17.75 -1.33 3.61
N ASP A 120 17.29 -0.80 4.73
CA ASP A 120 15.95 -0.20 4.91
C ASP A 120 16.00 1.33 4.87
N ASN A 121 17.19 1.89 5.02
CA ASN A 121 17.42 3.30 5.25
C ASN A 121 17.97 4.00 4.02
N PHE A 122 17.74 5.32 3.96
CA PHE A 122 18.38 6.24 3.03
C PHE A 122 19.06 7.36 3.82
N THR A 123 20.29 7.70 3.43
CA THR A 123 21.07 8.80 4.04
C THR A 123 21.04 10.00 3.11
N CYS A 124 20.50 11.12 3.60
CA CYS A 124 20.43 12.37 2.87
C CYS A 124 21.84 12.88 2.49
N PRO A 125 22.15 13.07 1.20
CA PRO A 125 23.49 13.53 0.78
C PRO A 125 23.77 14.99 1.14
N GLU A 126 22.72 15.76 1.44
CA GLU A 126 22.82 17.20 1.71
C GLU A 126 23.12 17.53 3.17
N CYS A 127 22.69 16.69 4.12
CA CYS A 127 22.87 16.94 5.55
C CYS A 127 23.30 15.72 6.38
N GLY A 128 23.37 14.53 5.78
CA GLY A 128 23.77 13.29 6.45
C GLY A 128 22.70 12.66 7.34
N HIS A 129 21.48 13.17 7.35
CA HIS A 129 20.37 12.55 8.07
C HIS A 129 20.02 11.18 7.46
N GLU A 130 20.03 10.13 8.28
CA GLU A 130 19.65 8.77 7.90
C GLU A 130 18.35 8.38 8.60
N ASP A 131 17.42 7.81 7.84
CA ASP A 131 16.16 7.27 8.36
C ASP A 131 15.67 6.13 7.44
N ASP A 132 14.63 5.40 7.86
CA ASP A 132 13.89 4.48 6.98
C ASP A 132 13.47 5.22 5.70
N ILE A 133 13.52 4.56 4.56
CA ILE A 133 13.17 5.18 3.28
C ILE A 133 11.78 5.85 3.29
N ASN A 134 10.82 5.33 4.07
CA ASN A 134 9.48 5.91 4.21
C ASN A 134 9.42 7.15 5.11
N GLY A 135 10.49 7.47 5.86
CA GLY A 135 10.65 8.67 6.68
C GLY A 135 10.90 9.95 5.88
N PHE A 136 11.22 9.82 4.59
CA PHE A 136 11.37 10.95 3.68
C PHE A 136 10.02 11.49 3.20
N LEU A 137 10.01 12.76 2.77
CA LEU A 137 8.81 13.46 2.37
C LEU A 137 8.55 13.22 0.88
N PHE A 138 7.47 12.54 0.53
CA PHE A 138 7.08 12.30 -0.86
C PHE A 138 5.95 13.25 -1.28
N LEU A 139 6.10 13.90 -2.43
CA LEU A 139 5.07 14.81 -2.95
C LEU A 139 3.83 14.07 -3.46
N GLN A 140 4.01 12.83 -3.91
CA GLN A 140 2.92 11.93 -4.28
C GLN A 140 2.91 10.72 -3.33
N PRO A 141 1.73 10.17 -3.00
CA PRO A 141 1.67 8.96 -2.18
C PRO A 141 2.37 7.78 -2.87
N CYS A 142 3.51 7.37 -2.34
CA CYS A 142 4.20 6.12 -2.65
C CYS A 142 4.64 5.44 -1.35
N GLY A 143 4.92 4.15 -1.39
CA GLY A 143 5.39 3.41 -0.22
C GLY A 143 6.31 2.27 -0.59
N PHE A 144 7.20 1.93 0.34
CA PHE A 144 8.22 0.90 0.18
C PHE A 144 8.08 -0.03 1.37
N SER A 145 7.65 -1.27 1.15
CA SER A 145 7.44 -2.17 2.29
C SER A 145 7.51 -3.64 1.88
N ASN A 146 7.77 -4.50 2.86
CA ASN A 146 7.58 -5.95 2.75
C ASN A 146 6.12 -6.40 3.00
N LEU A 147 5.19 -5.45 3.19
CA LEU A 147 3.77 -5.73 3.30
C LEU A 147 2.94 -4.72 2.50
N GLY A 148 1.94 -5.19 1.77
CA GLY A 148 0.96 -4.33 1.11
C GLY A 148 -0.41 -4.98 0.99
N PHE A 149 -1.46 -4.16 1.05
CA PHE A 149 -2.85 -4.58 0.93
C PHE A 149 -3.46 -3.91 -0.30
N ILE A 150 -3.66 -4.67 -1.37
CA ILE A 150 -4.10 -4.18 -2.67
C ILE A 150 -5.60 -4.44 -2.82
N PHE A 151 -6.41 -3.38 -2.84
CA PHE A 151 -7.85 -3.44 -3.07
C PHE A 151 -8.15 -3.22 -4.56
N ASN A 152 -8.32 -4.31 -5.30
CA ASN A 152 -8.48 -4.29 -6.76
C ASN A 152 -9.84 -3.76 -7.19
N GLY A 153 -9.88 -2.68 -7.97
CA GLY A 153 -11.12 -2.07 -8.45
C GLY A 153 -11.79 -1.11 -7.45
N TRP A 154 -11.14 -0.81 -6.31
CA TRP A 154 -11.74 0.00 -5.23
C TRP A 154 -11.37 1.49 -5.34
N LEU A 155 -10.57 1.87 -6.33
CA LEU A 155 -10.02 3.22 -6.43
C LEU A 155 -11.10 4.32 -6.45
N ASP A 156 -12.17 4.09 -7.21
CA ASP A 156 -13.29 5.01 -7.32
C ASP A 156 -14.17 5.00 -6.07
N ALA A 157 -14.36 3.86 -5.42
CA ALA A 157 -15.07 3.80 -4.15
C ALA A 157 -14.33 4.59 -3.05
N GLY A 158 -12.99 4.52 -3.04
CA GLY A 158 -12.11 5.11 -2.03
C GLY A 158 -12.32 4.50 -0.64
N LEU A 159 -11.36 4.69 0.27
CA LEU A 159 -11.48 4.28 1.67
C LEU A 159 -11.69 5.47 2.59
N ARG A 160 -12.62 5.37 3.53
CA ARG A 160 -12.87 6.43 4.51
C ARG A 160 -11.60 6.69 5.33
N PRO A 161 -11.23 7.97 5.58
CA PRO A 161 -10.04 8.29 6.39
C PRO A 161 -10.02 7.58 7.74
N ALA A 162 -11.16 7.54 8.45
CA ALA A 162 -11.29 6.83 9.72
C ALA A 162 -11.01 5.32 9.63
N PHE A 163 -11.30 4.67 8.49
CA PHE A 163 -10.94 3.28 8.30
C PHE A 163 -9.43 3.11 8.05
N VAL A 164 -8.81 4.03 7.31
CA VAL A 164 -7.36 4.02 7.06
C VAL A 164 -6.58 4.20 8.38
N GLU A 165 -7.07 5.08 9.25
CA GLU A 165 -6.54 5.28 10.59
C GLU A 165 -6.71 4.02 11.47
N GLU A 166 -7.94 3.49 11.59
CA GLU A 166 -8.23 2.24 12.31
C GLU A 166 -7.38 1.07 11.78
N PHE A 167 -7.16 1.01 10.47
CA PHE A 167 -6.32 0.00 9.83
C PHE A 167 -4.86 0.12 10.30
N GLY A 168 -4.32 1.34 10.32
CA GLY A 168 -2.96 1.62 10.77
C GLY A 168 -2.77 1.33 12.25
N GLU A 169 -3.68 1.78 13.12
CA GLU A 169 -3.67 1.49 14.56
C GLU A 169 -3.62 0.00 14.82
N ARG A 170 -4.43 -0.77 14.09
CA ARG A 170 -4.52 -2.21 14.28
C ARG A 170 -3.33 -2.97 13.72
N LEU A 171 -2.73 -2.46 12.64
CA LEU A 171 -1.47 -2.97 12.13
C LEU A 171 -0.29 -2.65 13.07
N GLY A 172 -0.42 -1.56 13.83
CA GLY A 172 0.59 -1.00 14.72
C GLY A 172 1.53 -0.01 14.06
N PHE A 173 1.22 0.45 12.85
CA PHE A 173 2.01 1.39 12.06
C PHE A 173 1.08 2.25 11.21
N ALA A 174 1.42 3.53 11.03
CA ALA A 174 0.73 4.37 10.07
C ALA A 174 0.78 3.72 8.68
N VAL A 175 -0.31 3.82 7.93
CA VAL A 175 -0.37 3.34 6.54
C VAL A 175 -0.53 4.52 5.60
N ARG A 176 0.01 4.38 4.39
CA ARG A 176 -0.16 5.32 3.30
C ARG A 176 -1.07 4.69 2.25
N GLN A 177 -1.97 5.50 1.71
CA GLN A 177 -2.86 5.09 0.64
C GLN A 177 -2.24 5.48 -0.71
N VAL A 178 -1.76 4.47 -1.45
CA VAL A 178 -1.21 4.63 -2.81
C VAL A 178 -2.31 4.35 -3.82
N ARG A 179 -2.39 5.18 -4.86
CA ARG A 179 -3.38 5.07 -5.94
C ARG A 179 -2.67 4.59 -7.20
N VAL A 180 -3.14 3.50 -7.78
CA VAL A 180 -2.58 2.92 -9.01
C VAL A 180 -3.70 2.88 -10.05
N ASP A 181 -3.56 3.68 -11.11
CA ASP A 181 -4.56 3.77 -12.18
C ASP A 181 -4.36 2.66 -13.22
N ASP A 182 -5.43 2.33 -13.95
CA ASP A 182 -5.35 1.48 -15.15
C ASP A 182 -4.51 2.18 -16.22
N PRO A 183 -3.46 1.56 -16.79
CA PRO A 183 -2.92 2.01 -18.06
C PRO A 183 -3.96 1.75 -19.16
N ALA A 184 -4.87 2.71 -19.35
CA ALA A 184 -5.73 2.80 -20.53
C ALA A 184 -4.95 2.63 -21.85
#